data_AF-A0A3N5TM22-F1
#
_entry.id   AF-A0A3N5TM22-F1
#
_cell.length_a   1.000
_cell.length_b   1.000
_cell.length_c   1.000
_cell.angle_alpha   90.00
_cell.angle_beta   90.00
_cell.angle_gamma   90.00
#
_symmetry.space_group_name_H-M   'P 1'
#
loop_
_entity.id
_entity.type
_entity.pdbx_description
1 polymer ?
#
loop_
_entity_poly.entity_id
_entity_poly.type
_entity_poly.pdbx_seq_one_letter_code
_entity_poly.pdbx_strand_id
1 'polypeptide(L)'
;MKSALMKVLLALLLLTNAAFAADPLPSWNDGPTKQGIISFVDKVTKEGSPTFVPPAERIATFDNDGTLWCEQPLPVQLYFALDRVKVLAPQHPEWKTKEPFASLLKGDLKTALAGGDRALLEIVMATHTGMTTVEFEQIVKNWIATAKYPMTGKASTEMVYQPMLELLAYLRS
;
A
#
# COMPACT_ATOMS: atom_id res chain seq x y z
N MET A 1 54.34 25.99 -13.82
CA MET A 1 53.83 24.59 -13.75
C MET A 1 53.16 24.27 -12.41
N LYS A 2 53.87 24.12 -11.28
CA LYS A 2 53.27 23.72 -9.97
C LYS A 2 52.02 24.52 -9.54
N SER A 3 52.04 25.84 -9.69
CA SER A 3 50.88 26.73 -9.39
C SER A 3 49.64 26.46 -10.28
N ALA A 4 49.84 26.17 -11.57
CA ALA A 4 48.74 25.83 -12.48
C ALA A 4 48.14 24.46 -12.14
N LEU A 5 48.99 23.47 -11.85
CA LEU A 5 48.57 22.13 -11.46
C LEU A 5 47.73 22.15 -10.18
N MET A 6 48.14 22.96 -9.18
CA MET A 6 47.42 23.09 -7.92
C MET A 6 46.06 23.81 -8.07
N LYS A 7 45.96 24.80 -8.98
CA LYS A 7 44.68 25.43 -9.33
C LYS A 7 43.73 24.49 -10.07
N VAL A 8 44.24 23.66 -10.98
CA VAL A 8 43.46 22.62 -11.67
C VAL A 8 42.96 21.56 -10.69
N LEU A 9 43.80 21.12 -9.75
CA LEU A 9 43.40 20.18 -8.69
C LEU A 9 42.29 20.76 -7.81
N LEU A 10 42.41 22.03 -7.41
CA LEU A 10 41.40 22.71 -6.59
C LEU A 10 40.06 22.90 -7.33
N ALA A 11 40.10 23.16 -8.64
CA ALA A 11 38.89 23.22 -9.47
C ALA A 11 38.21 21.85 -9.63
N LEU A 12 38.98 20.76 -9.76
CA LEU A 12 38.45 19.38 -9.77
C LEU A 12 37.80 19.00 -8.43
N LEU A 13 38.42 19.37 -7.31
CA LEU A 13 37.86 19.16 -5.96
C LEU A 13 36.58 19.98 -5.69
N LEU A 14 36.42 21.15 -6.33
CA LEU A 14 35.19 21.94 -6.27
C LEU A 14 34.07 21.36 -7.14
N LEU A 15 34.40 20.71 -8.27
CA LEU A 15 33.43 20.03 -9.14
C LEU A 15 32.88 18.75 -8.52
N THR A 16 33.62 18.07 -7.63
CA THR A 16 33.15 16.87 -6.92
C THR A 16 32.17 17.17 -5.78
N ASN A 17 31.98 18.43 -5.40
CA ASN A 17 31.03 18.86 -4.36
C ASN A 17 29.69 19.34 -4.92
N ALA A 18 29.37 19.01 -6.17
CA ALA A 18 27.98 18.94 -6.61
C ALA A 18 27.30 17.82 -5.81
N ALA A 19 26.68 18.19 -4.69
CA ALA A 19 25.81 17.29 -3.94
C ALA A 19 24.67 16.88 -4.87
N PHE A 20 24.79 15.69 -5.48
CA PHE A 20 23.66 15.02 -6.09
C PHE A 20 22.62 14.87 -4.99
N ALA A 21 21.56 15.68 -5.05
CA ALA A 21 20.36 15.42 -4.28
C ALA A 21 19.97 13.97 -4.57
N ALA A 22 19.83 13.16 -3.52
CA ALA A 22 19.41 11.78 -3.68
C ALA A 22 18.10 11.77 -4.47
N ASP A 23 17.99 10.91 -5.48
CA ASP A 23 16.76 10.78 -6.26
C ASP A 23 15.60 10.54 -5.29
N PRO A 24 14.59 11.44 -5.23
CA PRO A 24 13.50 11.31 -4.26
C PRO A 24 12.58 10.12 -4.58
N LEU A 25 12.64 9.60 -5.81
CA LEU A 25 11.74 8.57 -6.33
C LEU A 25 12.54 7.48 -7.10
N PRO A 26 13.49 6.78 -6.45
CA PRO A 26 14.48 5.94 -7.13
C PRO A 26 13.90 4.67 -7.78
N SER A 27 12.76 4.15 -7.32
CA SER A 27 12.07 3.02 -7.95
C SER A 27 11.06 3.46 -9.03
N TRP A 28 10.93 4.75 -9.31
CA TRP A 28 10.16 5.26 -10.43
C TRP A 28 11.03 5.34 -11.68
N ASN A 29 10.54 4.76 -12.78
CA ASN A 29 11.15 4.91 -14.10
C ASN A 29 11.22 6.39 -14.50
N ASP A 30 12.34 6.79 -15.08
CA ASP A 30 12.48 8.13 -15.65
C ASP A 30 11.50 8.32 -16.82
N GLY A 31 10.64 9.32 -16.69
CA GLY A 31 9.53 9.53 -17.62
C GLY A 31 8.54 10.58 -17.13
N PRO A 32 7.46 10.83 -17.90
CA PRO A 32 6.54 11.93 -17.65
C PRO A 32 5.84 11.86 -16.28
N THR A 33 5.60 10.65 -15.73
CA THR A 33 4.96 10.49 -14.42
C THR A 33 5.86 10.96 -13.28
N LYS A 34 7.11 10.48 -13.20
CA LYS A 34 8.11 10.88 -12.20
C LYS A 34 8.39 12.39 -12.26
N GLN A 35 8.58 12.91 -13.48
CA GLN A 35 8.78 14.34 -13.73
C GLN A 35 7.55 15.17 -13.35
N GLY A 36 6.34 14.67 -13.62
CA GLY A 36 5.08 15.32 -13.26
C GLY A 36 4.90 15.45 -11.74
N ILE A 37 5.18 14.38 -11.00
CA ILE A 37 5.14 14.37 -9.53
C ILE A 37 6.12 15.40 -8.96
N ILE A 38 7.41 15.32 -9.33
CA ILE A 38 8.45 16.22 -8.81
C ILE A 38 8.13 17.67 -9.18
N SER A 39 7.79 17.95 -10.45
CA SER A 39 7.45 19.30 -10.90
C SER A 39 6.20 19.87 -10.23
N PHE A 40 5.21 19.03 -9.90
CA PHE A 40 4.04 19.46 -9.14
C PHE A 40 4.42 19.84 -7.71
N VAL A 41 5.15 18.97 -7.01
CA VAL A 41 5.63 19.22 -5.64
C VAL A 41 6.47 20.49 -5.57
N ASP A 42 7.46 20.65 -6.46
CA ASP A 42 8.26 21.88 -6.56
C ASP A 42 7.40 23.15 -6.71
N LYS A 43 6.39 23.11 -7.59
CA LYS A 43 5.51 24.26 -7.88
C LYS A 43 4.60 24.66 -6.71
N VAL A 44 4.15 23.70 -5.90
CA VAL A 44 3.25 23.95 -4.76
C VAL A 44 4.01 24.17 -3.45
N THR A 45 5.27 23.76 -3.36
CA THR A 45 6.09 23.94 -2.14
C THR A 45 7.02 25.15 -2.17
N LYS A 46 7.43 25.62 -3.35
CA LYS A 46 8.35 26.75 -3.50
C LYS A 46 7.71 28.09 -3.13
N GLU A 47 8.24 28.76 -2.12
CA GLU A 47 7.82 30.11 -1.73
C GLU A 47 7.94 31.11 -2.89
N GLY A 48 6.97 32.03 -2.99
CA GLY A 48 6.86 32.98 -4.10
C GLY A 48 6.38 32.39 -5.43
N SER A 49 6.13 31.07 -5.51
CA SER A 49 5.45 30.46 -6.65
C SER A 49 4.00 30.97 -6.76
N PRO A 50 3.48 31.27 -7.96
CA PRO A 50 2.07 31.65 -8.14
C PRO A 50 1.09 30.51 -7.82
N THR A 51 1.58 29.28 -7.65
CA THR A 51 0.82 28.10 -7.23
C THR A 51 1.25 27.57 -5.87
N PHE A 52 1.93 28.38 -5.05
CA PHE A 52 2.33 27.98 -3.70
C PHE A 52 1.12 27.61 -2.85
N VAL A 53 1.18 26.45 -2.18
CA VAL A 53 0.17 25.97 -1.24
C VAL A 53 0.79 25.99 0.17
N PRO A 54 0.15 26.66 1.16
CA PRO A 54 0.61 26.64 2.54
C PRO A 54 0.71 25.20 3.09
N PRO A 55 1.68 24.88 3.96
CA PRO A 55 1.87 23.50 4.46
C PRO A 55 0.62 22.83 5.03
N ALA A 56 -0.27 23.58 5.69
CA ALA A 56 -1.53 23.08 6.25
C ALA A 56 -2.57 22.65 5.19
N GLU A 57 -2.42 23.09 3.95
CA GLU A 57 -3.33 22.81 2.83
C GLU A 57 -2.78 21.72 1.88
N ARG A 58 -1.57 21.19 2.14
CA ARG A 58 -0.90 20.17 1.32
C ARG A 58 -1.45 18.77 1.62
N ILE A 59 -2.73 18.56 1.32
CA ILE A 59 -3.42 17.29 1.54
C ILE A 59 -3.31 16.39 0.30
N ALA A 60 -2.70 15.23 0.46
CA ALA A 60 -2.65 14.17 -0.55
C ALA A 60 -3.43 12.94 -0.07
N THR A 61 -4.34 12.43 -0.90
CA THR A 61 -5.16 11.25 -0.61
C THR A 61 -4.74 10.09 -1.49
N PHE A 62 -4.60 8.90 -0.88
CA PHE A 62 -4.32 7.65 -1.57
C PHE A 62 -5.41 6.64 -1.24
N ASP A 63 -5.86 5.90 -2.25
CA ASP A 63 -6.52 4.61 -2.04
C ASP A 63 -5.47 3.58 -1.60
N ASN A 64 -5.88 2.43 -1.06
CA ASN A 64 -4.99 1.40 -0.52
C ASN A 64 -4.93 0.16 -1.41
N ASP A 65 -6.06 -0.51 -1.61
CA ASP A 65 -6.17 -1.68 -2.47
C ASP A 65 -5.90 -1.27 -3.94
N GLY A 66 -5.07 -2.04 -4.65
CA GLY A 66 -4.64 -1.72 -6.02
C GLY A 66 -3.68 -0.52 -6.15
N THR A 67 -3.61 0.36 -5.15
CA THR A 67 -2.89 1.66 -5.21
C THR A 67 -1.65 1.71 -4.33
N LEU A 68 -1.67 1.20 -3.10
CA LEU A 68 -0.48 1.10 -2.22
C LEU A 68 0.02 -0.34 -2.06
N TRP A 69 -0.87 -1.32 -2.19
CA TRP A 69 -0.54 -2.74 -2.16
C TRP A 69 -1.37 -3.58 -3.14
N CYS A 70 -0.98 -4.84 -3.29
CA CYS A 70 -1.59 -5.76 -4.23
C CYS A 70 -2.98 -6.26 -3.77
N GLU A 71 -4.00 -6.00 -4.59
CA GLU A 71 -5.37 -6.50 -4.41
C GLU A 71 -5.72 -7.76 -5.25
N GLN A 72 -4.84 -8.19 -6.16
CA GLN A 72 -5.30 -8.48 -7.53
C GLN A 72 -6.33 -9.62 -7.73
N PRO A 73 -6.11 -10.87 -7.27
CA PRO A 73 -7.08 -11.95 -7.47
C PRO A 73 -8.20 -11.92 -6.42
N LEU A 74 -7.94 -11.39 -5.21
CA LEU A 74 -8.91 -10.90 -4.22
C LEU A 74 -8.21 -9.88 -3.28
N PRO A 75 -8.89 -8.80 -2.83
CA PRO A 75 -8.34 -7.84 -1.87
C PRO A 75 -7.95 -8.48 -0.53
N VAL A 76 -7.00 -7.85 0.18
CA VAL A 76 -6.44 -8.43 1.43
C VAL A 76 -7.50 -8.55 2.54
N GLN A 77 -8.45 -7.61 2.62
CA GLN A 77 -9.57 -7.71 3.57
C GLN A 77 -10.50 -8.90 3.26
N LEU A 78 -10.65 -9.29 1.99
CA LEU A 78 -11.44 -10.46 1.64
C LEU A 78 -10.71 -11.74 2.06
N TYR A 79 -9.39 -11.85 1.87
CA TYR A 79 -8.61 -12.96 2.45
C TYR A 79 -8.77 -13.06 3.97
N PHE A 80 -8.75 -11.93 4.70
CA PHE A 80 -9.05 -11.91 6.12
C PHE A 80 -10.44 -12.48 6.42
N ALA A 81 -11.48 -12.01 5.71
CA ALA A 81 -12.84 -12.50 5.90
C ALA A 81 -12.97 -14.01 5.61
N LEU A 82 -12.32 -14.52 4.55
CA LEU A 82 -12.28 -15.94 4.21
C LEU A 82 -11.66 -16.80 5.33
N ASP A 83 -10.57 -16.33 5.95
CA ASP A 83 -9.95 -17.04 7.08
C ASP A 83 -10.77 -16.91 8.36
N ARG A 84 -11.41 -15.75 8.60
CA ARG A 84 -12.34 -15.57 9.73
C ARG A 84 -13.53 -16.51 9.65
N VAL A 85 -14.08 -16.79 8.46
CA VAL A 85 -15.13 -17.80 8.28
C VAL A 85 -14.64 -19.19 8.73
N LYS A 86 -13.41 -19.59 8.39
CA LYS A 86 -12.86 -20.89 8.84
C LYS A 86 -12.72 -20.99 10.36
N VAL A 87 -12.27 -19.90 11.01
CA VAL A 87 -12.12 -19.84 12.47
C VAL A 87 -13.47 -19.83 13.20
N LEU A 88 -14.50 -19.22 12.62
CA LEU A 88 -15.84 -19.14 13.21
C LEU A 88 -16.74 -20.34 12.89
N ALA A 89 -16.47 -21.09 11.81
CA ALA A 89 -17.28 -22.23 11.38
C ALA A 89 -17.58 -23.30 12.45
N PRO A 90 -16.71 -23.60 13.45
CA PRO A 90 -17.07 -24.50 14.55
C PRO A 90 -18.25 -24.03 15.41
N GLN A 91 -18.51 -22.72 15.43
CA GLN A 91 -19.62 -22.07 16.15
C GLN A 91 -20.89 -21.96 15.28
N HIS A 92 -20.77 -22.22 13.97
CA HIS A 92 -21.80 -22.04 12.96
C HIS A 92 -22.02 -23.34 12.15
N PRO A 93 -22.65 -24.38 12.74
CA PRO A 93 -22.88 -25.65 12.05
C PRO A 93 -23.72 -25.51 10.78
N GLU A 94 -24.56 -24.48 10.67
CA GLU A 94 -25.38 -24.16 9.50
C GLU A 94 -24.55 -23.73 8.28
N TRP A 95 -23.33 -23.21 8.48
CA TRP A 95 -22.44 -22.81 7.38
C TRP A 95 -21.95 -24.00 6.54
N LYS A 96 -22.12 -25.24 7.00
CA LYS A 96 -21.82 -26.44 6.20
C LYS A 96 -22.75 -26.62 5.01
N THR A 97 -23.95 -26.03 5.05
CA THR A 97 -24.99 -26.15 4.01
C THR A 97 -25.56 -24.81 3.55
N LYS A 98 -25.38 -23.73 4.31
CA LYS A 98 -25.81 -22.37 3.95
C LYS A 98 -24.77 -21.65 3.10
N GLU A 99 -25.17 -21.22 1.90
CA GLU A 99 -24.35 -20.33 1.07
C GLU A 99 -24.39 -18.88 1.59
N PRO A 100 -23.33 -18.06 1.37
CA PRO A 100 -22.10 -18.36 0.62
C PRO A 100 -21.04 -19.18 1.40
N PHE A 101 -21.29 -19.47 2.68
CA PHE A 101 -20.31 -20.09 3.57
C PHE A 101 -19.99 -21.55 3.18
N ALA A 102 -20.97 -22.30 2.69
CA ALA A 102 -20.79 -23.70 2.33
C ALA A 102 -19.85 -23.92 1.14
N SER A 103 -19.89 -23.07 0.12
CA SER A 103 -18.91 -23.08 -0.98
C SER A 103 -17.56 -22.50 -0.56
N LEU A 104 -17.55 -21.45 0.26
CA LEU A 104 -16.35 -20.84 0.82
C LEU A 104 -15.50 -21.86 1.61
N LEU A 105 -16.14 -22.62 2.51
CA LEU A 105 -15.47 -23.66 3.32
C LEU A 105 -14.94 -24.84 2.50
N LYS A 106 -15.43 -25.04 1.26
CA LYS A 106 -14.90 -26.02 0.30
C LYS A 106 -13.77 -25.46 -0.57
N GLY A 107 -13.46 -24.17 -0.46
CA GLY A 107 -12.51 -23.46 -1.32
C GLY A 107 -13.06 -23.02 -2.68
N ASP A 108 -14.37 -23.20 -2.94
CA ASP A 108 -15.01 -22.74 -4.17
C ASP A 108 -15.38 -21.25 -4.06
N LEU A 109 -14.37 -20.41 -4.21
CA LEU A 109 -14.52 -18.94 -4.19
C LEU A 109 -15.41 -18.43 -5.32
N LYS A 110 -15.45 -19.12 -6.47
CA LYS A 110 -16.29 -18.72 -7.60
C LYS A 110 -17.77 -18.86 -7.26
N THR A 111 -18.17 -20.00 -6.69
CA THR A 111 -19.57 -20.22 -6.27
C THR A 111 -19.90 -19.37 -5.04
N ALA A 112 -19.00 -19.27 -4.06
CA ALA A 112 -19.20 -18.44 -2.86
C ALA A 112 -19.45 -16.95 -3.19
N LEU A 113 -18.75 -16.40 -4.19
CA LEU A 113 -18.87 -15.00 -4.61
C LEU A 113 -19.86 -14.78 -5.77
N ALA A 114 -20.54 -15.83 -6.25
CA ALA A 114 -21.49 -15.73 -7.37
C ALA A 114 -22.70 -14.82 -7.07
N GLY A 115 -23.01 -14.58 -5.79
CA GLY A 115 -24.03 -13.62 -5.36
C GLY A 115 -23.59 -12.15 -5.34
N GLY A 116 -22.36 -11.84 -5.80
CA GLY A 116 -21.81 -10.49 -5.85
C GLY A 116 -21.77 -9.80 -4.48
N ASP A 117 -22.06 -8.49 -4.47
CA ASP A 117 -22.03 -7.63 -3.28
C ASP A 117 -22.85 -8.18 -2.11
N ARG A 118 -23.96 -8.88 -2.39
CA ARG A 118 -24.78 -9.51 -1.35
C ARG A 118 -24.03 -10.63 -0.64
N ALA A 119 -23.38 -11.52 -1.39
CA ALA A 119 -22.59 -12.60 -0.81
C ALA A 119 -21.39 -12.04 -0.02
N LEU A 120 -20.72 -11.02 -0.56
CA LEU A 120 -19.65 -10.31 0.12
C LEU A 120 -20.12 -9.67 1.43
N LEU A 121 -21.27 -8.99 1.43
CA LEU A 121 -21.86 -8.38 2.62
C LEU A 121 -22.24 -9.42 3.67
N GLU A 122 -22.84 -10.56 3.28
CA GLU A 122 -23.17 -11.64 4.21
C GLU A 122 -21.90 -12.23 4.87
N ILE A 123 -20.81 -12.40 4.11
CA ILE A 123 -19.49 -12.83 4.63
C ILE A 123 -18.90 -11.79 5.60
N VAL A 124 -18.87 -10.51 5.21
CA VAL A 124 -18.30 -9.43 6.04
C VAL A 124 -19.08 -9.27 7.34
N MET A 125 -20.41 -9.20 7.29
CA MET A 125 -21.26 -9.09 8.48
C MET A 125 -21.05 -10.25 9.46
N ALA A 126 -20.95 -11.48 8.95
CA ALA A 126 -20.73 -12.68 9.77
C ALA A 126 -19.32 -12.77 10.40
N THR A 127 -18.35 -11.99 9.92
CA THR A 127 -16.94 -12.08 10.36
C THR A 127 -16.41 -10.86 11.10
N HIS A 128 -17.08 -9.71 10.96
CA HIS A 128 -16.65 -8.40 11.49
C HIS A 128 -17.58 -7.84 12.59
N THR A 129 -18.66 -8.53 12.97
CA THR A 129 -19.63 -8.05 13.97
C THR A 129 -19.67 -8.92 15.22
N GLY A 130 -20.35 -8.45 16.28
CA GLY A 130 -20.46 -9.18 17.55
C GLY A 130 -19.26 -9.05 18.50
N MET A 131 -18.35 -8.10 18.24
CA MET A 131 -17.17 -7.81 19.05
C MET A 131 -16.91 -6.30 19.14
N THR A 132 -16.13 -5.87 20.12
CA THR A 132 -15.67 -4.48 20.26
C THR A 132 -14.62 -4.13 19.20
N THR A 133 -14.39 -2.83 18.99
CA THR A 133 -13.33 -2.34 18.09
C THR A 133 -11.94 -2.79 18.52
N VAL A 134 -11.67 -2.86 19.83
CA VAL A 134 -10.39 -3.31 20.40
C VAL A 134 -10.15 -4.80 20.14
N GLU A 135 -11.18 -5.63 20.30
CA GLU A 135 -11.10 -7.06 19.98
C GLU A 135 -10.89 -7.28 18.47
N PHE A 136 -11.64 -6.55 17.63
CA PHE A 136 -11.49 -6.61 16.18
C PHE A 136 -10.08 -6.18 15.73
N GLU A 137 -9.55 -5.08 16.28
CA GLU A 137 -8.18 -4.60 16.02
C GLU A 137 -7.14 -5.68 16.37
N GLN A 138 -7.28 -6.34 17.53
CA GLN A 138 -6.36 -7.40 17.93
C GLN A 138 -6.47 -8.64 17.03
N ILE A 139 -7.68 -9.00 16.59
CA ILE A 139 -7.91 -10.10 15.64
C ILE A 139 -7.22 -9.80 14.29
N VAL A 140 -7.37 -8.57 13.77
CA VAL A 140 -6.72 -8.13 12.53
C VAL A 140 -5.20 -8.13 12.68
N LYS A 141 -4.66 -7.58 13.78
CA LYS A 141 -3.22 -7.58 14.08
C LYS A 141 -2.63 -9.00 14.14
N ASN A 142 -3.32 -9.93 14.80
CA ASN A 142 -2.88 -11.32 14.92
C ASN A 142 -2.92 -12.04 13.55
N TRP A 143 -3.95 -11.80 12.74
CA TRP A 143 -4.04 -12.37 11.40
C TRP A 143 -2.95 -11.80 10.47
N ILE A 144 -2.85 -10.47 10.34
CA ILE A 144 -1.93 -9.83 9.37
C ILE A 144 -0.45 -10.14 9.67
N ALA A 145 -0.09 -10.39 10.93
CA ALA A 145 1.26 -10.81 11.33
C ALA A 145 1.67 -12.21 10.83
N THR A 146 0.71 -13.04 10.40
CA THR A 146 0.95 -14.41 9.91
C THR A 146 0.37 -14.68 8.52
N ALA A 147 -0.51 -13.80 8.03
CA ALA A 147 -1.14 -13.89 6.73
C ALA A 147 -0.11 -13.86 5.59
N LYS A 148 -0.26 -14.81 4.66
CA LYS A 148 0.58 -14.92 3.46
C LYS A 148 -0.25 -14.78 2.21
N TYR A 149 0.30 -14.07 1.23
CA TYR A 149 -0.33 -13.90 -0.06
C TYR A 149 -0.22 -15.19 -0.88
N PRO A 150 -1.34 -15.83 -1.30
CA PRO A 150 -1.29 -17.21 -1.80
C PRO A 150 -0.40 -17.45 -3.02
N MET A 151 -0.27 -16.45 -3.91
CA MET A 151 0.47 -16.59 -5.18
C MET A 151 1.98 -16.43 -5.03
N THR A 152 2.46 -15.80 -3.95
CA THR A 152 3.88 -15.48 -3.75
C THR A 152 4.48 -16.10 -2.48
N GLY A 153 3.64 -16.52 -1.52
CA GLY A 153 4.06 -17.04 -0.22
C GLY A 153 4.68 -15.98 0.73
N LYS A 154 4.76 -14.72 0.30
CA LYS A 154 5.23 -13.57 1.10
C LYS A 154 4.19 -13.17 2.14
N ALA A 155 4.60 -12.45 3.18
CA ALA A 155 3.66 -11.83 4.10
C ALA A 155 2.77 -10.82 3.35
N SER A 156 1.49 -10.70 3.72
CA SER A 156 0.57 -9.77 3.04
C SER A 156 1.05 -8.32 3.08
N THR A 157 1.75 -7.92 4.14
CA THR A 157 2.37 -6.59 4.31
C THR A 157 3.60 -6.35 3.44
N GLU A 158 4.20 -7.39 2.83
CA GLU A 158 5.28 -7.26 1.85
C GLU A 158 4.75 -7.09 0.41
N MET A 159 3.44 -7.23 0.19
CA MET A 159 2.81 -7.06 -1.12
C MET A 159 2.53 -5.58 -1.47
N VAL A 160 3.29 -4.66 -0.85
CA VAL A 160 3.26 -3.21 -1.05
C VAL A 160 4.07 -2.79 -2.27
N TYR A 161 3.73 -1.65 -2.87
CA TYR A 161 4.48 -1.10 -3.99
C TYR A 161 5.60 -0.16 -3.50
N GLN A 162 6.85 -0.60 -3.65
CA GLN A 162 8.03 0.18 -3.29
C GLN A 162 8.04 1.63 -3.85
N PRO A 163 7.66 1.90 -5.12
CA PRO A 163 7.56 3.28 -5.63
C PRO A 163 6.55 4.14 -4.84
N MET A 164 5.49 3.54 -4.31
CA MET A 164 4.47 4.26 -3.55
C MET A 164 4.91 4.55 -2.11
N LEU A 165 5.76 3.69 -1.52
CA LEU A 165 6.42 4.00 -0.25
C LEU A 165 7.35 5.21 -0.38
N GLU A 166 8.09 5.30 -1.49
CA GLU A 166 8.95 6.45 -1.82
C GLU A 166 8.12 7.73 -2.04
N LEU A 167 7.03 7.65 -2.80
CA LEU A 167 6.12 8.77 -2.99
C LEU A 167 5.51 9.26 -1.68
N LEU A 168 5.09 8.34 -0.81
CA LEU A 168 4.59 8.65 0.53
C LEU A 168 5.66 9.23 1.47
N ALA A 169 6.94 8.97 1.23
CA ALA A 169 8.04 9.61 1.97
C ALA A 169 8.32 11.01 1.42
N TYR A 170 8.40 11.15 0.09
CA TYR A 170 8.66 12.41 -0.61
C TYR A 170 7.56 13.47 -0.37
N LEU A 171 6.30 13.07 -0.28
CA LEU A 171 5.21 14.01 0.05
C LEU A 171 5.16 14.42 1.53
N ARG A 172 6.02 13.84 2.38
CA ARG A 172 6.11 14.16 3.83
C ARG A 172 7.37 14.93 4.22
N SER A 173 8.32 15.13 3.30
CA SER A 173 9.52 15.96 3.49
C SER A 173 9.26 17.44 3.24
#